data_AF-A0A3L8PNJ5-F1
#
_entry.id   AF-A0A3L8PNJ5-F1
#
_cell.length_a   1.000
_cell.length_b   1.000
_cell.length_c   1.000
_cell.angle_alpha   90.00
_cell.angle_beta   90.00
_cell.angle_gamma   90.00
#
_symmetry.space_group_name_H-M   'P 1'
#
loop_
_entity.id
_entity.type
_entity.pdbx_description
1 polymer ?
#
loop_
_entity_poly.entity_id
_entity_poly.type
_entity_poly.pdbx_seq_one_letter_code
_entity_poly.pdbx_strand_id
1 'polypeptide(L)'
;MARHGVWHRDTQRLLDESDVVICHAGQDVIAEVSARRRPAVIIPRERPHEEELCAAEALRRGAWPALVSWSFPARGWPELLDEARSLDGAAWSSWCDGLGARRFAATLQSLVLA
;
A
#
# COMPACT_ATOMS: atom_id res chain seq x y z
N MET A 1 -7.64 -0.26 -30.26
CA MET A 1 -7.82 -1.15 -29.09
C MET A 1 -6.84 -0.72 -28.02
N ALA A 2 -7.32 -0.26 -26.87
CA ALA A 2 -6.43 0.10 -25.76
C ALA A 2 -5.67 -1.16 -25.32
N ARG A 3 -4.34 -1.12 -25.41
CA ARG A 3 -3.50 -2.18 -24.84
C ARG A 3 -3.56 -2.00 -23.32
N HIS A 4 -4.48 -2.69 -22.68
CA HIS A 4 -4.38 -3.01 -21.25
C HIS A 4 -3.00 -3.60 -20.94
N GLY A 5 -2.52 -3.36 -19.72
CA GLY A 5 -1.26 -3.92 -19.23
C GLY A 5 -1.23 -5.46 -19.28
N VAL A 6 -0.03 -6.03 -19.13
CA VAL A 6 0.16 -7.48 -19.08
C VAL A 6 -0.02 -7.94 -17.64
N TRP A 7 -0.76 -9.03 -17.44
CA TRP A 7 -0.81 -9.67 -16.12
C TRP A 7 0.49 -10.40 -15.84
N HIS A 8 1.06 -10.22 -14.65
CA HIS A 8 2.28 -10.88 -14.21
C HIS A 8 2.01 -11.76 -12.99
N ARG A 9 2.60 -12.96 -12.99
CA ARG A 9 2.54 -13.87 -11.83
C ARG A 9 3.48 -13.44 -10.70
N ASP A 10 4.65 -12.90 -11.05
CA ASP A 10 5.63 -12.40 -10.10
C ASP A 10 5.44 -10.90 -9.89
N THR A 11 4.55 -10.56 -8.96
CA THR A 11 4.29 -9.17 -8.57
C THR A 11 5.41 -8.60 -7.69
N GLN A 12 6.19 -9.45 -7.03
CA GLN A 12 7.19 -8.99 -6.05
C GLN A 12 8.28 -8.18 -6.74
N ARG A 13 8.84 -8.72 -7.81
CA ARG A 13 9.85 -8.02 -8.62
C ARG A 13 9.33 -6.70 -9.19
N LEU A 14 8.08 -6.69 -9.66
CA LEU A 14 7.47 -5.47 -10.20
C LEU A 14 7.28 -4.40 -9.12
N LEU A 15 6.89 -4.79 -7.91
CA LEU A 15 6.79 -3.86 -6.80
C LEU A 15 8.18 -3.31 -6.43
N ASP A 16 9.21 -4.15 -6.38
CA ASP A 16 10.58 -3.72 -6.04
C ASP A 16 11.15 -2.71 -7.06
N GLU A 17 10.85 -2.90 -8.35
CA GLU A 17 11.30 -2.04 -9.45
C GLU A 17 10.39 -0.81 -9.68
N SER A 18 9.21 -0.76 -9.06
CA SER A 18 8.26 0.34 -9.24
C SER A 18 8.67 1.61 -8.50
N ASP A 19 8.42 2.76 -9.11
CA ASP A 19 8.55 4.06 -8.44
C ASP A 19 7.29 4.44 -7.67
N VAL A 20 6.11 4.05 -8.16
CA VAL A 20 4.79 4.29 -7.56
C VAL A 20 3.91 3.08 -7.79
N VAL A 21 3.12 2.71 -6.78
CA VAL A 21 2.12 1.64 -6.86
C VAL A 21 0.71 2.24 -6.83
N ILE A 22 -0.08 1.98 -7.86
CA ILE A 22 -1.52 2.30 -7.84
C ILE A 22 -2.27 1.06 -7.38
N CYS A 23 -3.03 1.16 -6.30
CA CYS A 23 -3.73 0.01 -5.76
C CYS A 23 -4.99 0.36 -4.96
N HIS A 24 -5.77 -0.67 -4.64
CA HIS A 24 -6.88 -0.56 -3.68
C HIS A 24 -6.36 -0.56 -2.24
N ALA A 25 -7.21 -0.18 -1.28
CA ALA A 25 -6.84 -0.06 0.14
C ALA A 25 -6.97 -1.39 0.91
N GLY A 26 -6.76 -2.53 0.23
CA GLY A 26 -6.76 -3.84 0.88
C GLY A 26 -5.56 -3.99 1.81
N GLN A 27 -5.76 -4.59 2.98
CA GLN A 27 -4.70 -4.67 4.01
C GLN A 27 -3.45 -5.40 3.53
N ASP A 28 -3.60 -6.54 2.84
CA ASP A 28 -2.46 -7.29 2.29
C ASP A 28 -1.68 -6.46 1.28
N VAL A 29 -2.39 -5.67 0.47
CA VAL A 29 -1.78 -4.82 -0.54
C VAL A 29 -0.99 -3.68 0.12
N ILE A 30 -1.56 -3.01 1.11
CA ILE A 30 -0.87 -1.97 1.90
C ILE A 30 0.33 -2.57 2.62
N ALA A 31 0.23 -3.79 3.15
CA ALA A 31 1.35 -4.48 3.79
C ALA A 31 2.51 -4.72 2.80
N GLU A 32 2.23 -5.25 1.60
CA GLU A 32 3.26 -5.51 0.58
C GLU A 32 3.92 -4.22 0.05
N VAL A 33 3.13 -3.15 -0.14
CA VAL A 33 3.61 -1.83 -0.59
C VAL A 33 4.48 -1.17 0.48
N SER A 34 4.01 -1.17 1.73
CA SER A 34 4.72 -0.55 2.86
C SER A 34 6.02 -1.29 3.21
N ALA A 35 6.04 -2.62 3.09
CA ALA A 35 7.24 -3.43 3.27
C ALA A 35 8.34 -3.09 2.25
N ARG A 36 7.95 -2.75 1.01
CA ARG A 36 8.89 -2.37 -0.08
C ARG A 36 9.20 -0.89 -0.17
N ARG A 37 8.71 -0.09 0.77
CA ARG A 37 8.92 1.37 0.80
C ARG A 37 8.46 2.05 -0.49
N ARG A 38 7.37 1.56 -1.11
CA ARG A 38 6.86 2.12 -2.36
C ARG A 38 5.85 3.22 -2.07
N PRO A 39 6.03 4.45 -2.57
CA PRO A 39 4.95 5.43 -2.59
C PRO A 39 3.73 4.89 -3.34
N ALA A 40 2.52 5.31 -2.91
CA ALA A 40 1.29 4.72 -3.42
C ALA A 40 0.21 5.74 -3.77
N VAL A 41 -0.57 5.41 -4.79
CA VAL A 41 -1.88 6.02 -5.06
C VAL A 41 -2.95 5.00 -4.68
N ILE A 42 -3.73 5.32 -3.66
CA ILE A 42 -4.74 4.45 -3.08
C ILE A 42 -6.12 4.84 -3.61
N ILE A 43 -6.79 3.87 -4.25
CA ILE A 43 -8.16 4.02 -4.75
C ILE A 43 -9.04 2.99 -4.03
N PRO A 44 -9.63 3.34 -2.87
CA PRO A 44 -10.38 2.37 -2.09
C PRO A 44 -11.64 1.92 -2.82
N ARG A 45 -12.09 0.71 -2.52
CA ARG A 45 -13.36 0.18 -3.01
C ARG A 45 -14.43 0.29 -1.94
N GLU A 46 -15.66 0.46 -2.37
CA GLU A 46 -16.81 0.18 -1.53
C GLU A 46 -16.90 -1.34 -1.29
N ARG A 47 -16.89 -1.70 -0.01
CA ARG A 47 -16.96 -3.08 0.47
C ARG A 47 -18.02 -3.18 1.55
N PRO A 48 -18.62 -4.35 1.82
CA PRO A 48 -19.74 -4.47 2.74
C PRO A 48 -19.48 -3.96 4.16
N HIS A 49 -18.23 -3.91 4.62
CA HIS A 49 -17.85 -3.45 5.95
C HIS A 49 -17.03 -2.16 5.91
N GLU A 50 -17.00 -1.46 4.77
CA GLU A 50 -16.25 -0.22 4.57
C GLU A 50 -14.75 -0.37 4.91
N GLU A 51 -14.22 -1.59 4.89
CA GLU A 51 -12.89 -1.89 5.42
C GLU A 51 -11.80 -1.12 4.66
N GLU A 52 -11.95 -1.02 3.33
CA GLU A 52 -11.04 -0.27 2.47
C GLU A 52 -11.23 1.25 2.60
N LEU A 53 -12.46 1.73 2.82
CA LEU A 53 -12.72 3.16 3.03
C LEU A 53 -12.11 3.64 4.36
N CYS A 54 -12.30 2.86 5.42
CA CYS A 54 -11.67 3.11 6.72
C CYS A 54 -10.13 3.12 6.62
N ALA A 55 -9.56 2.14 5.92
CA ALA A 55 -8.12 2.07 5.70
C ALA A 55 -7.60 3.29 4.91
N ALA A 56 -8.27 3.66 3.82
CA ALA A 56 -7.91 4.83 3.03
C ALA A 56 -8.02 6.14 3.84
N GLU A 57 -9.04 6.29 4.67
CA GLU A 57 -9.19 7.46 5.54
C GLU A 57 -8.07 7.56 6.58
N ALA A 58 -7.66 6.42 7.16
CA ALA A 58 -6.49 6.37 8.04
C ALA A 58 -5.21 6.77 7.30
N LEU A 59 -5.00 6.24 6.08
CA LEU A 59 -3.85 6.58 5.25
C LEU A 59 -3.81 8.07 4.90
N ARG A 60 -4.95 8.66 4.51
CA ARG A 60 -5.09 10.09 4.17
C ARG A 60 -4.73 11.02 5.33
N ARG A 61 -5.01 10.61 6.56
CA ARG A 61 -4.73 11.38 7.77
C ARG A 61 -3.33 11.13 8.34
N GLY A 62 -2.71 10.02 7.96
CA GLY A 62 -1.38 9.63 8.43
C GLY A 62 -0.26 10.36 7.69
N ALA A 63 0.96 10.13 8.16
CA ALA A 63 2.19 10.66 7.55
C ALA A 63 2.84 9.66 6.58
N TRP A 64 2.06 8.71 6.05
CA TRP A 64 2.57 7.67 5.15
C TRP A 64 2.59 8.16 3.70
N PRO A 65 3.49 7.64 2.86
CA PRO A 65 3.65 8.10 1.48
C PRO A 65 2.56 7.49 0.59
N ALA A 66 1.31 7.86 0.85
CA ALA A 66 0.12 7.39 0.16
C ALA A 66 -0.82 8.56 -0.16
N LEU A 67 -1.09 8.77 -1.46
CA LEU A 67 -2.12 9.70 -1.92
C LEU A 67 -3.44 8.95 -2.07
N VAL A 68 -4.51 9.46 -1.48
CA VAL A 68 -5.84 8.82 -1.55
C VAL A 68 -6.69 9.50 -2.60
N SER A 69 -7.20 8.72 -3.55
CA SER A 69 -8.18 9.14 -4.54
C SER A 69 -9.46 8.34 -4.39
N TRP A 70 -10.54 9.01 -3.98
CA TRP A 70 -11.84 8.36 -3.68
C TRP A 70 -12.59 7.82 -4.90
N SER A 71 -12.09 8.08 -6.10
CA SER A 71 -12.63 7.54 -7.35
C SER A 71 -11.49 7.37 -8.34
N PHE A 72 -11.65 6.48 -9.31
CA PHE A 72 -10.62 6.26 -10.33
C PHE A 72 -10.44 7.51 -11.20
N PRO A 73 -9.26 8.16 -11.22
CA PRO A 73 -9.08 9.39 -11.99
C PRO A 73 -9.22 9.16 -13.49
N ALA A 74 -10.06 9.97 -14.14
CA ALA A 74 -10.19 9.96 -15.61
C ALA A 74 -9.08 10.75 -16.33
N ARG A 75 -8.38 11.64 -15.62
CA ARG A 75 -7.36 12.56 -16.12
C ARG A 75 -6.41 12.97 -14.98
N GLY A 76 -5.32 13.65 -15.31
CA GLY A 76 -4.36 14.17 -14.32
C GLY A 76 -3.39 13.11 -13.77
N TRP A 77 -3.24 11.99 -14.50
CA TRP A 77 -2.34 10.91 -14.11
C TRP A 77 -0.87 11.34 -14.02
N PRO A 78 -0.31 12.13 -14.96
CA PRO A 78 1.07 12.58 -14.85
C PRO A 78 1.35 13.32 -13.54
N GLU A 79 0.50 14.30 -13.19
CA GLU A 79 0.67 15.11 -12.00
C GLU A 79 0.52 14.28 -10.71
N LEU A 80 -0.48 13.39 -10.68
CA LEU A 80 -0.71 12.50 -9.53
C LEU A 80 0.44 11.51 -9.33
N LEU A 81 1.01 10.98 -10.41
CA LEU A 81 2.15 10.06 -10.35
C LEU A 81 3.44 10.79 -9.96
N ASP A 82 3.66 12.00 -10.46
CA ASP A 82 4.81 12.82 -10.08
C ASP A 82 4.75 13.21 -8.59
N GLU A 83 3.55 13.59 -8.10
CA GLU A 83 3.33 13.86 -6.69
C GLU A 83 3.59 12.62 -5.84
N ALA A 84 2.99 11.47 -6.19
CA ALA A 84 3.21 10.22 -5.47
C ALA A 84 4.69 9.82 -5.46
N ARG A 85 5.37 9.92 -6.62
CA ARG A 85 6.80 9.62 -6.77
C ARG A 85 7.67 10.50 -5.87
N SER A 86 7.25 11.73 -5.60
CA SER A 86 7.99 12.68 -4.76
C SER A 86 7.93 12.37 -3.26
N LEU A 87 7.01 11.48 -2.84
CA LEU A 87 6.86 11.12 -1.43
C LEU A 87 8.01 10.24 -0.92
N ASP A 88 8.38 10.43 0.34
CA ASP A 88 9.41 9.61 0.98
C ASP A 88 8.88 8.21 1.34
N GLY A 89 9.22 7.23 0.51
CA GLY A 89 8.91 5.81 0.73
C GLY A 89 9.39 5.27 2.09
N ALA A 90 10.44 5.84 2.69
CA ALA A 90 10.97 5.39 3.99
C ALA A 90 10.00 5.68 5.15
N ALA A 91 9.07 6.62 4.99
CA ALA A 91 8.06 6.95 5.99
C ALA A 91 7.10 5.78 6.30
N TRP A 92 7.02 4.78 5.40
CA TRP A 92 6.34 3.51 5.68
C TRP A 92 6.94 2.72 6.86
N SER A 93 8.15 3.05 7.32
CA SER A 93 8.79 2.39 8.46
C SER A 93 7.98 2.50 9.75
N SER A 94 7.20 3.57 9.90
CA SER A 94 6.28 3.76 11.02
C SER A 94 5.05 2.83 10.97
N TRP A 95 4.68 2.34 9.78
CA TRP A 95 3.62 1.35 9.59
C TRP A 95 4.16 -0.08 9.65
N CYS A 96 5.23 -0.35 8.90
CA CYS A 96 5.88 -1.63 8.79
C CYS A 96 7.39 -1.47 9.01
N ASP A 97 7.86 -1.83 10.19
CA ASP A 97 9.28 -1.78 10.58
C ASP A 97 10.06 -3.05 10.18
N GLY A 98 9.40 -4.03 9.56
CA GLY A 98 9.99 -5.31 9.17
C GLY A 98 10.18 -6.32 10.31
N LEU A 99 9.70 -6.03 11.53
CA LEU A 99 9.87 -6.89 12.70
C LEU A 99 8.61 -7.68 13.07
N GLY A 100 7.54 -7.59 12.25
CA GLY A 100 6.24 -8.22 12.51
C GLY A 100 6.34 -9.73 12.77
N ALA A 101 7.04 -10.47 11.90
CA ALA A 101 7.21 -11.92 12.07
C ALA A 101 7.94 -12.29 13.37
N ARG A 102 8.94 -11.49 13.77
CA ARG A 102 9.68 -11.70 15.03
C ARG A 102 8.79 -11.47 16.23
N ARG A 103 8.01 -10.37 16.24
CA ARG A 103 7.05 -10.09 17.31
C ARG A 103 5.99 -11.18 17.40
N PHE A 104 5.45 -11.63 16.27
CA PHE A 104 4.49 -12.72 16.24
C PHE A 104 5.06 -14.01 16.85
N ALA A 105 6.28 -14.41 16.46
CA ALA A 105 6.94 -15.59 17.03
C ALA A 105 7.17 -15.46 18.54
N ALA A 106 7.61 -14.29 19.02
CA ALA A 106 7.78 -14.02 20.44
C ALA A 106 6.45 -14.11 21.22
N THR A 107 5.36 -13.55 20.68
CA THR A 107 4.02 -13.67 21.26
C THR A 107 3.58 -15.13 21.34
N LEU A 108 3.74 -15.90 20.26
CA LEU A 108 3.41 -17.33 20.27
C LEU A 108 4.21 -18.11 21.33
N GLN A 109 5.51 -17.87 21.44
CA GLN A 109 6.34 -18.50 22.45
C GLN A 109 5.84 -18.18 23.87
N SER A 110 5.43 -16.93 24.12
CA SER A 110 4.89 -16.53 25.42
C SER A 110 3.57 -17.21 25.80
N LEU A 111 2.76 -17.60 24.80
CA LEU A 111 1.48 -18.29 25.03
C LEU A 111 1.63 -19.81 25.21
N VAL A 112 2.65 -20.42 24.59
CA VAL A 112 2.89 -21.88 24.65
C VAL A 112 3.70 -22.26 25.89
N LEU A 113 4.52 -21.34 26.41
CA LEU A 113 5.36 -21.55 27.59
C LEU A 113 4.76 -20.99 28.89
N ALA A 114 3.54 -20.45 28.84
CA ALA A 114 2.73 -20.04 30.00
C ALA A 114 1.81 -21.19 30.44
#